data_AF-G5K3Q5-F1
#
_entry.id   AF-G5K3Q5-F1
#
_cell.length_a   1.000
_cell.length_b   1.000
_cell.length_c   1.000
_cell.angle_alpha   90.00
_cell.angle_beta   90.00
_cell.angle_gamma   90.00
#
_symmetry.space_group_name_H-M   'P 1'
#
loop_
_entity.id
_entity.type
_entity.pdbx_description
1 polymer ?
#
loop_
_entity_poly.entity_id
_entity_poly.type
_entity_poly.pdbx_seq_one_letter_code
_entity_poly.pdbx_strand_id
1 'polypeptide(L)'
;MSELAEAAKPYDLRLITDNGNVFSNGVGRSVLTAELWKSNKKINATFQFKRENSLLGAGLQLAVDATNVPEDKPLIITVEAYIGNDLIASKQITFTNSSGEQGPAGRGITSTEDYYLASPNRTGVTSATSGWTKTPQEITETNKYHWYYHVDIYSDSTRKETLPAIIGVYGEKGDQGSPGKKGDPGEKGDPGPAGALDEKQLQDINNKIDSKADAGLTIEQINKLAELQAKASVDALASMQKQIQAAIDAMNASQKLSEQDLIIAGQRAIKAQNDLLDLKEQWNFIDNYMSASEEGLIIGSKDGTSSVRVAKDRVAFYSSGAEVASITGGMLKIDNGMFVATLQVGHFREEMFKVDGVDKHMNVTKYYKTIVG
;
A
#
# COMPACT_ATOMS: atom_id res chain seq x y z
N MET A 1 -25.59 -60.32 -21.23
CA MET A 1 -26.09 -59.24 -20.35
C MET A 1 -25.08 -58.10 -20.14
N SER A 2 -23.84 -58.22 -20.61
CA SER A 2 -22.75 -57.25 -20.35
C SER A 2 -22.74 -56.03 -21.29
N GLU A 3 -23.12 -56.18 -22.57
CA GLU A 3 -23.15 -55.06 -23.52
C GLU A 3 -24.27 -54.03 -23.26
N LEU A 4 -25.40 -54.47 -22.69
CA LEU A 4 -26.53 -53.60 -22.33
C LEU A 4 -26.23 -52.69 -21.11
N ALA A 5 -25.31 -53.09 -20.23
CA ALA A 5 -24.90 -52.29 -19.07
C ALA A 5 -23.84 -51.23 -19.42
N GLU A 6 -23.00 -51.48 -20.43
CA GLU A 6 -21.97 -50.54 -20.91
C GLU A 6 -22.60 -49.39 -21.75
N ALA A 7 -23.70 -49.68 -22.45
CA ALA A 7 -24.42 -48.68 -23.26
C ALA A 7 -25.03 -47.55 -22.42
N ALA A 8 -25.45 -47.84 -21.18
CA ALA A 8 -26.15 -46.92 -20.28
C ALA A 8 -25.25 -45.93 -19.51
N LYS A 9 -23.92 -46.05 -19.59
CA LYS A 9 -23.02 -45.12 -18.92
C LYS A 9 -23.01 -43.75 -19.63
N PRO A 10 -23.16 -42.62 -18.92
CA PRO A 10 -23.18 -41.30 -19.54
C PRO A 10 -21.82 -40.94 -20.13
N TYR A 11 -21.84 -40.16 -21.20
CA TYR A 11 -20.62 -39.54 -21.73
C TYR A 11 -20.16 -38.40 -20.82
N ASP A 12 -18.85 -38.22 -20.70
CA ASP A 12 -18.20 -37.14 -19.98
C ASP A 12 -17.48 -36.23 -20.97
N LEU A 13 -17.94 -34.98 -21.07
CA LEU A 13 -17.28 -33.93 -21.84
C LEU A 13 -16.31 -33.16 -20.94
N ARG A 14 -15.02 -33.40 -21.16
CA ARG A 14 -13.92 -32.76 -20.43
C ARG A 14 -13.45 -31.54 -21.19
N LEU A 15 -13.34 -30.42 -20.48
CA LEU A 15 -12.86 -29.15 -20.98
C LEU A 15 -11.58 -28.80 -20.23
N ILE A 16 -10.50 -28.58 -20.95
CA ILE A 16 -9.16 -28.35 -20.40
C ILE A 16 -8.66 -27.03 -20.96
N THR A 17 -8.04 -26.20 -20.11
CA THR A 17 -7.37 -24.96 -20.53
C THR A 17 -5.90 -25.04 -20.16
N ASP A 18 -5.01 -24.52 -20.99
CA ASP A 18 -3.56 -24.54 -20.75
C ASP A 18 -3.12 -23.42 -19.79
N ASN A 19 -3.64 -22.20 -19.99
CA ASN A 19 -3.34 -21.00 -19.22
C ASN A 19 -4.53 -20.55 -18.36
N GLY A 20 -5.43 -21.47 -18.03
CA GLY A 20 -6.64 -21.18 -17.26
C GLY A 20 -7.70 -20.42 -18.07
N ASN A 21 -8.70 -19.90 -17.37
CA ASN A 21 -9.86 -19.21 -17.94
C ASN A 21 -10.09 -17.81 -17.36
N VAL A 22 -9.08 -17.23 -16.68
CA VAL A 22 -9.14 -15.88 -16.12
C VAL A 22 -7.98 -15.07 -16.70
N PHE A 23 -8.30 -13.95 -17.32
CA PHE A 23 -7.34 -12.99 -17.86
C PHE A 23 -7.30 -11.72 -16.99
N SER A 24 -6.24 -10.93 -17.17
CA SER A 24 -6.14 -9.62 -16.53
C SER A 24 -5.64 -8.58 -17.52
N ASN A 25 -6.21 -7.39 -17.43
CA ASN A 25 -5.84 -6.21 -18.22
C ASN A 25 -5.87 -6.46 -19.75
N GLY A 26 -6.74 -7.35 -20.24
CA GLY A 26 -6.84 -7.66 -21.67
C GLY A 26 -5.62 -8.38 -22.27
N VAL A 27 -4.73 -8.93 -21.43
CA VAL A 27 -3.51 -9.62 -21.85
C VAL A 27 -3.62 -11.13 -21.64
N GLY A 28 -3.11 -11.89 -22.60
CA GLY A 28 -2.97 -13.34 -22.51
C GLY A 28 -3.77 -14.10 -23.56
N ARG A 29 -3.50 -15.40 -23.64
CA ARG A 29 -4.17 -16.34 -24.54
C ARG A 29 -4.25 -17.70 -23.86
N SER A 30 -5.40 -18.37 -23.98
CA SER A 30 -5.62 -19.72 -23.47
C SER A 30 -6.19 -20.61 -24.57
N VAL A 31 -5.77 -21.86 -24.61
CA VAL A 31 -6.27 -22.89 -25.53
C VAL A 31 -7.22 -23.80 -24.78
N LEU A 32 -8.50 -23.71 -25.14
CA LEU A 32 -9.56 -24.60 -24.68
C LEU A 32 -9.52 -25.89 -25.50
N THR A 33 -9.21 -27.01 -24.87
CA THR A 33 -9.24 -28.36 -25.47
C THR A 33 -10.48 -29.12 -25.00
N ALA A 34 -11.19 -29.76 -25.94
CA ALA A 34 -12.36 -30.57 -25.66
C ALA A 34 -12.07 -32.07 -25.87
N GLU A 35 -12.53 -32.91 -24.93
CA GLU A 35 -12.41 -34.36 -25.04
C GLU A 35 -13.71 -35.05 -24.60
N LEU A 36 -14.15 -36.05 -25.37
CA LEU A 36 -15.29 -36.87 -25.02
C LEU A 36 -14.81 -38.21 -24.45
N TRP A 37 -15.33 -38.59 -23.29
CA TRP A 37 -14.96 -39.82 -22.59
C TRP A 37 -16.20 -40.66 -22.28
N LYS A 38 -16.07 -41.99 -22.34
CA LYS A 38 -17.08 -42.94 -21.87
C LYS A 38 -16.39 -44.11 -21.20
N SER A 39 -16.82 -44.51 -20.01
CA SER A 39 -16.18 -45.58 -19.23
C SER A 39 -14.65 -45.43 -19.11
N ASN A 40 -14.16 -44.21 -18.89
CA ASN A 40 -12.73 -43.90 -18.82
C ASN A 40 -11.92 -44.20 -20.10
N LYS A 41 -12.59 -44.28 -21.25
CA LYS A 41 -11.96 -44.36 -22.58
C LYS A 41 -12.30 -43.10 -23.38
N LYS A 42 -11.27 -42.49 -23.99
CA LYS A 42 -11.45 -41.37 -24.91
C LYS A 42 -12.17 -41.84 -26.17
N ILE A 43 -13.22 -41.12 -26.54
CA ILE A 43 -14.05 -41.37 -27.70
C ILE A 43 -13.70 -40.37 -28.79
N ASN A 44 -13.58 -40.84 -30.02
CA ASN A 44 -13.40 -39.95 -31.17
C ASN A 44 -14.72 -39.20 -31.42
N ALA A 45 -14.68 -37.88 -31.33
CA ALA A 45 -15.81 -36.99 -31.51
C ALA A 45 -15.35 -35.72 -32.22
N THR A 46 -16.29 -35.02 -32.83
CA THR A 46 -16.08 -33.66 -33.33
C THR A 46 -16.66 -32.67 -32.35
N PHE A 47 -16.04 -31.50 -32.20
CA PHE A 47 -16.52 -30.48 -31.27
C PHE A 47 -16.81 -29.18 -31.99
N GLN A 48 -17.86 -28.52 -31.54
CA GLN A 48 -18.21 -27.16 -31.92
C GLN A 48 -18.14 -26.27 -30.69
N PHE A 49 -17.48 -25.12 -30.83
CA PHE A 49 -17.39 -24.10 -29.81
C PHE A 49 -18.32 -22.96 -30.20
N LYS A 50 -19.30 -22.66 -29.37
CA LYS A 50 -20.35 -21.67 -29.64
C LYS A 50 -20.38 -20.61 -28.57
N ARG A 51 -20.69 -19.39 -28.98
CA ARG A 51 -21.14 -18.32 -28.09
C ARG A 51 -22.59 -18.04 -28.41
N GLU A 52 -23.46 -18.27 -27.45
CA GLU A 52 -24.91 -18.23 -27.66
C GLU A 52 -25.28 -19.12 -28.86
N ASN A 53 -25.74 -18.55 -29.98
CA ASN A 53 -26.05 -19.29 -31.22
C ASN A 53 -24.98 -19.17 -32.33
N SER A 54 -23.86 -18.49 -32.08
CA SER A 54 -22.82 -18.25 -33.08
C SER A 54 -21.65 -19.24 -32.93
N LEU A 55 -21.22 -19.83 -34.04
CA LEU A 55 -20.05 -20.72 -34.06
C LEU A 55 -18.76 -19.90 -33.97
N LEU A 56 -17.96 -20.15 -32.93
CA LEU A 56 -16.61 -19.57 -32.75
C LEU A 56 -15.54 -20.41 -33.45
N GLY A 57 -15.73 -21.73 -33.51
CA GLY A 57 -14.79 -22.65 -34.14
C GLY A 57 -15.26 -24.10 -34.05
N ALA A 58 -14.59 -24.97 -34.82
CA ALA A 58 -14.81 -26.41 -34.78
C ALA A 58 -13.46 -27.13 -34.80
N GLY A 59 -13.37 -28.27 -34.12
CA GLY A 59 -12.14 -29.04 -33.99
C GLY A 59 -11.88 -29.47 -32.54
N LEU A 60 -10.66 -29.91 -32.23
CA LEU A 60 -10.31 -30.37 -30.89
C LEU A 60 -10.05 -29.22 -29.91
N GLN A 61 -9.75 -28.03 -30.43
CA GLN A 61 -9.28 -26.89 -29.66
C GLN A 61 -9.86 -25.57 -30.16
N LEU A 62 -9.98 -24.61 -29.25
CA LEU A 62 -10.28 -23.21 -29.53
C LEU A 62 -9.27 -22.33 -28.80
N ALA A 63 -8.61 -21.42 -29.51
CA ALA A 63 -7.84 -20.36 -28.88
C ALA A 63 -8.77 -19.22 -28.44
N VAL A 64 -8.61 -18.78 -27.20
CA VAL A 64 -9.32 -17.65 -26.61
C VAL A 64 -8.28 -16.60 -26.22
N ASP A 65 -8.26 -15.49 -26.95
CA ASP A 65 -7.43 -14.33 -26.64
C ASP A 65 -8.15 -13.44 -25.63
N ALA A 66 -7.41 -12.89 -24.66
CA ALA A 66 -7.95 -12.02 -23.62
C ALA A 66 -8.66 -10.79 -24.20
N THR A 67 -8.21 -10.28 -25.34
CA THR A 67 -8.84 -9.17 -26.08
C THR A 67 -10.26 -9.46 -26.53
N ASN A 68 -10.64 -10.74 -26.62
CA ASN A 68 -11.97 -11.17 -27.06
C ASN A 68 -12.90 -11.46 -25.87
N VAL A 69 -12.40 -11.35 -24.63
CA VAL A 69 -13.15 -11.50 -23.38
C VAL A 69 -13.44 -10.10 -22.83
N PRO A 70 -14.72 -9.69 -22.78
CA PRO A 70 -15.10 -8.39 -22.24
C PRO A 70 -14.66 -8.22 -20.77
N GLU A 71 -14.22 -7.02 -20.40
CA GLU A 71 -13.82 -6.71 -19.02
C GLU A 71 -15.01 -6.55 -18.06
N ASP A 72 -16.18 -6.23 -18.60
CA ASP A 72 -17.40 -5.93 -17.85
C ASP A 72 -18.31 -7.17 -17.65
N LYS A 73 -18.06 -8.25 -18.39
CA LYS A 73 -18.91 -9.45 -18.34
C LYS A 73 -18.18 -10.72 -18.76
N PRO A 74 -18.56 -11.88 -18.20
CA PRO A 74 -17.99 -13.16 -18.60
C PRO A 74 -18.27 -13.50 -20.07
N LEU A 75 -17.28 -14.09 -20.73
CA LEU A 75 -17.46 -14.79 -22.01
C LEU A 75 -17.81 -16.25 -21.73
N ILE A 76 -19.05 -16.66 -22.02
CA ILE A 76 -19.49 -18.04 -21.88
C ILE A 76 -19.36 -18.75 -23.23
N ILE A 77 -18.63 -19.86 -23.25
CA ILE A 77 -18.46 -20.72 -24.42
C ILE A 77 -19.18 -22.04 -24.16
N THR A 78 -20.13 -22.38 -25.02
CA THR A 78 -20.79 -23.69 -25.05
C THR A 78 -20.00 -24.60 -25.97
N VAL A 79 -19.56 -25.74 -25.45
CA VAL A 79 -18.84 -26.78 -26.20
C VAL A 79 -19.78 -27.95 -26.40
N GLU A 80 -20.01 -28.31 -27.65
CA GLU A 80 -20.87 -29.42 -28.05
C GLU A 80 -20.05 -30.52 -28.71
N ALA A 81 -20.25 -31.75 -28.27
CA ALA A 81 -19.56 -32.94 -28.77
C ALA A 81 -20.49 -33.81 -29.61
N TYR A 82 -20.07 -34.16 -30.81
CA TYR A 82 -20.83 -34.94 -31.78
C TYR A 82 -20.11 -36.22 -32.17
N ILE A 83 -20.87 -37.32 -32.30
CA ILE A 83 -20.41 -38.55 -32.93
C ILE A 83 -21.28 -38.75 -34.18
N GLY A 84 -20.67 -38.66 -35.36
CA GLY A 84 -21.44 -38.53 -36.60
C GLY A 84 -22.23 -37.22 -36.61
N ASN A 85 -23.56 -37.30 -36.76
CA ASN A 85 -24.46 -36.15 -36.72
C ASN A 85 -25.20 -35.98 -35.38
N ASP A 86 -25.00 -36.90 -34.43
CA ASP A 86 -25.73 -36.90 -33.18
C ASP A 86 -25.00 -36.07 -32.12
N LEU A 87 -25.73 -35.16 -31.47
CA LEU A 87 -25.21 -34.42 -30.31
C LEU A 87 -25.18 -35.37 -29.11
N ILE A 88 -23.99 -35.59 -28.57
CA ILE A 88 -23.75 -36.56 -27.50
C ILE A 88 -23.65 -35.89 -26.14
N ALA A 89 -22.99 -34.74 -26.07
CA ALA A 89 -22.81 -33.99 -24.83
C ALA A 89 -22.64 -32.49 -25.11
N SER A 90 -23.05 -31.66 -24.15
CA SER A 90 -22.85 -30.22 -24.18
C SER A 90 -22.42 -29.73 -22.81
N LYS A 91 -21.46 -28.80 -22.76
CA LYS A 91 -20.93 -28.23 -21.52
C LYS A 91 -20.46 -26.80 -21.74
N GLN A 92 -20.65 -25.95 -20.75
CA GLN A 92 -20.18 -24.56 -20.79
C GLN A 92 -18.88 -24.38 -20.02
N ILE A 93 -18.05 -23.45 -20.49
CA ILE A 93 -16.93 -22.89 -19.77
C ILE A 93 -16.99 -21.36 -19.83
N THR A 94 -16.65 -20.73 -18.72
CA THR A 94 -16.67 -19.28 -18.58
C THR A 94 -15.25 -18.74 -18.58
N PHE A 95 -14.99 -17.74 -19.42
CA PHE A 95 -13.79 -16.93 -19.39
C PHE A 95 -14.10 -15.56 -18.80
N THR A 96 -13.23 -15.04 -17.94
CA THR A 96 -13.33 -13.70 -17.37
C THR A 96 -12.08 -12.90 -17.67
N ASN A 97 -12.21 -11.57 -17.70
CA ASN A 97 -11.10 -10.64 -17.80
C ASN A 97 -11.37 -9.51 -16.82
N SER A 98 -10.44 -9.23 -15.92
CA SER A 98 -10.56 -8.11 -14.98
C SER A 98 -9.43 -7.11 -15.20
N SER A 99 -9.80 -5.84 -15.28
CA SER A 99 -8.86 -4.74 -15.21
C SER A 99 -8.95 -4.17 -13.80
N GLY A 100 -7.87 -4.25 -13.03
CA GLY A 100 -7.81 -3.57 -11.74
C GLY A 100 -7.70 -2.06 -11.97
N GLU A 101 -8.31 -1.24 -11.11
CA GLU A 101 -7.97 0.18 -11.12
C GLU A 101 -6.47 0.32 -10.85
N GLN A 102 -5.76 0.99 -11.76
CA GLN A 102 -4.35 1.30 -11.55
C GLN A 102 -4.24 2.14 -10.27
N GLY A 103 -3.49 1.65 -9.29
CA GLY A 103 -3.24 2.39 -8.06
C GLY A 103 -2.62 3.78 -8.35
N PRO A 104 -2.82 4.76 -7.45
CA PRO A 104 -2.24 6.10 -7.63
C PRO A 104 -0.71 6.00 -7.82
N ALA A 105 -0.18 6.84 -8.70
CA ALA A 105 1.26 6.85 -8.99
C ALA A 105 2.08 7.10 -7.71
N GLY A 106 3.19 6.38 -7.57
CA GLY A 106 4.14 6.61 -6.48
C GLY A 106 4.71 8.02 -6.51
N ARG A 107 4.87 8.62 -5.32
CA ARG A 107 5.47 9.96 -5.15
C ARG A 107 6.96 9.83 -4.82
N GLY A 108 7.83 10.26 -5.73
CA GLY A 108 9.27 10.33 -5.50
C GLY A 108 9.68 11.67 -4.86
N ILE A 109 10.82 11.71 -4.18
CA ILE A 109 11.47 12.97 -3.76
C ILE A 109 12.29 13.48 -4.94
N THR A 110 12.04 14.71 -5.37
CA THR A 110 12.75 15.37 -6.48
C THR A 110 13.88 16.27 -5.99
N SER A 111 13.72 16.88 -4.82
CA SER A 111 14.73 17.76 -4.22
C SER A 111 14.56 17.80 -2.71
N THR A 112 15.65 18.09 -2.03
CA THR A 112 15.68 18.41 -0.61
C THR A 112 16.25 19.82 -0.42
N GLU A 113 15.73 20.56 0.57
CA GLU A 113 16.17 21.90 0.89
C GLU A 113 16.35 22.06 2.40
N ASP A 114 17.46 22.67 2.80
CA ASP A 114 17.77 23.01 4.19
C ASP A 114 17.67 24.53 4.38
N TYR A 115 17.06 24.95 5.48
CA TYR A 115 16.87 26.35 5.81
C TYR A 115 17.43 26.66 7.20
N TYR A 116 18.14 27.78 7.31
CA TYR A 116 18.83 28.26 8.50
C TYR A 116 18.43 29.69 8.85
N LEU A 117 18.32 30.00 10.14
CA LEU A 117 17.99 31.33 10.64
C LEU A 117 18.73 31.62 11.95
N ALA A 118 19.46 32.72 12.03
CA ALA A 118 19.96 33.28 13.29
C ALA A 118 18.91 34.22 13.87
N SER A 119 18.37 33.88 15.05
CA SER A 119 17.25 34.61 15.68
C SER A 119 17.60 35.03 17.12
N PRO A 120 17.10 36.18 17.59
CA PRO A 120 17.14 36.52 19.02
C PRO A 120 16.16 35.67 19.84
N ASN A 121 15.18 35.03 19.19
CA ASN A 121 14.09 34.34 19.84
C ASN A 121 14.41 32.86 20.07
N ARG A 122 14.25 32.41 21.32
CA ARG A 122 14.40 31.00 21.73
C ARG A 122 13.15 30.15 21.42
N THR A 123 12.00 30.79 21.24
CA THR A 123 10.71 30.12 21.00
C THR A 123 9.89 30.93 19.99
N GLY A 124 8.83 30.35 19.44
CA GLY A 124 7.90 31.03 18.53
C GLY A 124 8.40 31.19 17.09
N VAL A 125 9.55 30.61 16.74
CA VAL A 125 10.05 30.55 15.36
C VAL A 125 9.32 29.45 14.59
N THR A 126 8.80 29.79 13.41
CA THR A 126 8.08 28.90 12.48
C THR A 126 8.71 28.97 11.08
N SER A 127 8.35 28.07 10.16
CA SER A 127 8.84 28.14 8.78
C SER A 127 8.35 29.39 8.04
N ALA A 128 7.31 30.07 8.55
CA ALA A 128 6.84 31.37 8.04
C ALA A 128 7.61 32.58 8.60
N THR A 129 8.52 32.38 9.55
CA THR A 129 9.34 33.48 10.11
C THR A 129 10.24 34.04 9.01
N SER A 130 10.31 35.36 8.86
CA SER A 130 11.16 35.97 7.83
C SER A 130 12.65 35.81 8.17
N GLY A 131 13.48 35.74 7.12
CA GLY A 131 14.94 35.73 7.27
C GLY A 131 15.63 34.38 7.13
N TRP A 132 14.90 33.30 6.82
CA TRP A 132 15.50 32.00 6.51
C TRP A 132 16.38 32.05 5.25
N THR A 133 17.53 31.37 5.30
CA THR A 133 18.46 31.23 4.18
C THR A 133 18.85 29.77 3.95
N LYS A 134 19.26 29.41 2.74
CA LYS A 134 19.74 28.04 2.41
C LYS A 134 21.18 27.75 2.85
N THR A 135 21.86 28.76 3.37
CA THR A 135 23.20 28.67 3.95
C THR A 135 23.13 28.99 5.43
N PRO A 136 23.91 28.30 6.29
CA PRO A 136 24.01 28.62 7.71
C PRO A 136 24.32 30.10 7.95
N GLN A 137 23.67 30.68 8.97
CA GLN A 137 23.89 32.08 9.38
C GLN A 137 24.82 32.12 10.59
N GLU A 138 25.66 33.15 10.67
CA GLU A 138 26.47 33.41 11.86
C GLU A 138 25.56 33.86 13.02
N ILE A 139 25.66 33.17 14.16
CA ILE A 139 24.99 33.56 15.40
C ILE A 139 25.84 34.57 16.16
N THR A 140 25.19 35.54 16.77
CA THR A 140 25.84 36.65 17.48
C THR A 140 25.23 36.82 18.86
N GLU A 141 25.77 37.75 19.65
CA GLU A 141 25.20 38.10 20.95
C GLU A 141 23.77 38.66 20.84
N THR A 142 23.40 39.26 19.71
CA THR A 142 22.02 39.71 19.45
C THR A 142 21.16 38.55 18.93
N ASN A 143 21.63 37.83 17.91
CA ASN A 143 20.92 36.68 17.33
C ASN A 143 21.50 35.37 17.85
N LYS A 144 21.14 35.03 19.09
CA LYS A 144 21.78 33.96 19.86
C LYS A 144 21.41 32.54 19.40
N TYR A 145 20.29 32.34 18.72
CA TYR A 145 19.75 31.00 18.44
C TYR A 145 19.83 30.68 16.95
N HIS A 146 20.55 29.61 16.61
CA HIS A 146 20.61 29.07 15.24
C HIS A 146 19.47 28.08 15.05
N TRP A 147 18.50 28.43 14.23
CA TRP A 147 17.36 27.60 13.88
C TRP A 147 17.58 26.87 12.55
N TYR A 148 16.95 25.71 12.42
CA TYR A 148 17.00 24.83 11.25
C TYR A 148 15.65 24.17 10.97
N TYR A 149 15.27 24.07 9.69
CA TYR A 149 14.26 23.11 9.23
C TYR A 149 14.60 22.56 7.84
N HIS A 150 14.05 21.39 7.55
CA HIS A 150 14.26 20.65 6.31
C HIS A 150 12.98 20.57 5.50
N VAL A 151 13.10 20.56 4.17
CA VAL A 151 12.00 20.37 3.24
C VAL A 151 12.30 19.30 2.21
N ASP A 152 11.42 18.31 2.13
CA ASP A 152 11.31 17.40 0.99
C ASP A 152 10.35 17.97 -0.04
N ILE A 153 10.78 18.06 -1.31
CA ILE A 153 9.94 18.39 -2.46
C ILE A 153 9.67 17.09 -3.22
N TYR A 154 8.39 16.79 -3.45
CA TYR A 154 7.96 15.59 -4.14
C TYR A 154 7.73 15.82 -5.64
N SER A 155 7.68 14.74 -6.42
CA SER A 155 7.44 14.76 -7.87
C SER A 155 6.09 15.34 -8.28
N ASP A 156 5.14 15.42 -7.35
CA ASP A 156 3.83 16.08 -7.51
C ASP A 156 3.84 17.56 -7.09
N SER A 157 5.03 18.13 -6.85
CA SER A 157 5.23 19.50 -6.36
C SER A 157 4.73 19.77 -4.93
N THR A 158 4.24 18.76 -4.22
CA THR A 158 3.92 18.92 -2.78
C THR A 158 5.21 18.99 -1.97
N ARG A 159 5.11 19.55 -0.76
CA ARG A 159 6.25 19.78 0.14
C ARG A 159 5.95 19.19 1.51
N LYS A 160 6.95 18.62 2.16
CA LYS A 160 6.90 18.21 3.57
C LYS A 160 8.02 18.89 4.32
N GLU A 161 7.67 19.62 5.36
CA GLU A 161 8.63 20.37 6.17
C GLU A 161 8.77 19.73 7.56
N THR A 162 9.98 19.75 8.12
CA THR A 162 10.16 19.49 9.55
C THR A 162 9.78 20.72 10.36
N LEU A 163 9.45 20.52 11.64
CA LEU A 163 9.29 21.65 12.56
C LEU A 163 10.66 22.33 12.77
N PRO A 164 10.72 23.68 12.78
CA PRO A 164 11.94 24.39 13.12
C PRO A 164 12.48 24.01 14.50
N ALA A 165 13.79 23.77 14.56
CA ALA A 165 14.49 23.41 15.79
C ALA A 165 15.78 24.23 15.95
N ILE A 166 16.20 24.45 17.20
CA ILE A 166 17.47 25.10 17.50
C ILE A 166 18.60 24.07 17.38
N ILE A 167 19.58 24.37 16.53
CA ILE A 167 20.79 23.56 16.30
C ILE A 167 22.05 24.19 16.88
N GLY A 168 21.99 25.43 17.37
CA GLY A 168 23.12 26.13 17.98
C GLY A 168 22.68 27.31 18.86
N VAL A 169 23.47 27.60 19.89
CA VAL A 169 23.26 28.74 20.80
C VAL A 169 24.58 29.48 20.97
N TYR A 170 24.55 30.81 20.90
CA TYR A 170 25.71 31.67 21.09
C TYR A 170 26.21 31.55 22.53
N GLY A 171 27.45 31.12 22.71
CA GLY A 171 28.12 31.08 24.00
C GLY A 171 28.68 32.44 24.38
N GLU A 172 28.57 32.82 25.66
CA GLU A 172 29.20 34.03 26.15
C GLU A 172 30.73 33.89 26.06
N LYS A 173 31.39 34.92 25.52
CA LYS A 173 32.85 34.98 25.50
C LYS A 173 33.32 35.01 26.96
N GLY A 174 34.11 34.02 27.37
CA GLY A 174 34.64 33.96 28.73
C GLY A 174 35.35 35.26 29.11
N ASP A 175 35.21 35.67 30.37
CA ASP A 175 35.77 36.91 30.88
C ASP A 175 37.24 37.04 30.48
N GLN A 176 37.59 38.20 29.92
CA GLN A 176 38.98 38.53 29.63
C GLN A 176 39.75 38.50 30.95
N GLY A 177 40.78 37.64 31.05
CA GLY A 177 41.62 37.53 32.24
C GLY A 177 42.06 38.92 32.73
N SER A 178 41.99 39.13 34.05
CA SER A 178 42.26 40.42 34.68
C SER A 178 43.58 41.01 34.15
N PRO A 179 43.59 42.27 33.64
CA PRO A 179 44.82 42.92 33.25
C PRO A 179 45.81 42.96 34.41
N GLY A 180 47.06 42.59 34.18
CA GLY A 180 48.12 42.69 35.19
C GLY A 180 48.22 44.12 35.74
N LYS A 181 48.43 44.27 37.05
CA LYS A 181 48.54 45.57 37.73
C LYS A 181 49.53 46.48 37.01
N LYS A 182 49.04 47.56 36.40
CA LYS A 182 49.86 48.64 35.83
C LYS A 182 50.29 49.57 36.95
N GLY A 183 51.59 49.86 37.03
CA GLY A 183 52.19 50.74 38.04
C GLY A 183 51.69 52.19 37.96
N ASP A 184 51.76 52.86 39.11
CA ASP A 184 51.24 54.21 39.35
C ASP A 184 51.81 55.25 38.37
N PRO A 185 50.95 56.04 37.68
CA PRO A 185 51.38 57.22 36.94
C PRO A 185 51.44 58.47 37.84
N GLY A 186 52.48 59.28 37.63
CA GLY A 186 52.75 60.54 38.32
C GLY A 186 51.83 61.71 37.96
N GLU A 187 52.13 62.85 38.61
CA GLU A 187 51.27 64.00 38.84
C GLU A 187 50.73 64.78 37.62
N LYS A 188 49.67 65.51 37.95
CA LYS A 188 48.72 66.35 37.22
C LYS A 188 49.33 67.48 36.37
N GLY A 189 48.72 67.74 35.20
CA GLY A 189 48.83 68.98 34.44
C GLY A 189 47.44 69.60 34.16
N ASP A 190 47.35 70.93 34.13
CA ASP A 190 46.12 71.71 34.14
C ASP A 190 45.32 71.70 32.80
N PRO A 191 43.98 71.91 32.82
CA PRO A 191 43.15 71.96 31.61
C PRO A 191 43.21 73.31 30.88
N GLY A 192 43.26 73.28 29.54
CA GLY A 192 43.04 74.43 28.67
C GLY A 192 41.54 74.75 28.44
N PRO A 193 41.19 76.00 28.08
CA PRO A 193 39.81 76.48 28.09
C PRO A 193 38.96 76.01 26.89
N ALA A 194 37.66 75.81 27.14
CA ALA A 194 36.63 75.47 26.17
C ALA A 194 36.14 76.69 25.38
N GLY A 195 35.95 76.54 24.07
CA GLY A 195 35.31 77.54 23.21
C GLY A 195 33.79 77.53 23.36
N ALA A 196 33.20 78.67 23.74
CA ALA A 196 31.76 78.84 23.93
C ALA A 196 31.06 79.29 22.62
N LEU A 197 29.93 78.64 22.31
CA LEU A 197 28.91 79.15 21.37
C LEU A 197 28.23 80.38 22.00
N ASP A 198 27.94 81.41 21.20
CA ASP A 198 27.31 82.64 21.71
C ASP A 198 25.76 82.56 21.76
N GLU A 199 25.15 83.42 22.59
CA GLU A 199 23.70 83.46 22.85
C GLU A 199 22.85 83.63 21.58
N LYS A 200 23.39 84.25 20.53
CA LYS A 200 22.67 84.45 19.26
C LYS A 200 22.51 83.14 18.49
N GLN A 201 23.52 82.29 18.50
CA GLN A 201 23.45 80.98 17.84
C GLN A 201 22.46 80.05 18.56
N LEU A 202 22.38 80.13 19.89
CA LEU A 202 21.41 79.35 20.67
C LEU A 202 19.96 79.78 20.37
N GLN A 203 19.74 81.09 20.21
CA GLN A 203 18.41 81.65 19.98
C GLN A 203 17.86 81.36 18.57
N ASP A 204 18.72 81.38 17.55
CA ASP A 204 18.32 81.05 16.17
C ASP A 204 17.99 79.56 15.99
N ILE A 205 18.69 78.70 16.74
CA ILE A 205 18.38 77.26 16.82
C ILE A 205 17.03 77.05 17.52
N ASN A 206 16.77 77.73 18.64
CA ASN A 206 15.48 77.63 19.33
C ASN A 206 14.31 78.09 18.44
N ASN A 207 14.43 79.23 17.76
CA ASN A 207 13.34 79.75 16.92
C ASN A 207 13.01 78.84 15.72
N LYS A 208 14.01 78.17 15.14
CA LYS A 208 13.82 77.19 14.05
C LYS A 208 13.22 75.86 14.54
N ILE A 209 13.47 75.50 15.80
CA ILE A 209 12.87 74.33 16.44
C ILE A 209 11.40 74.62 16.76
N ASP A 210 11.11 75.75 17.40
CA ASP A 210 9.75 76.13 17.81
C ASP A 210 8.82 76.31 16.60
N SER A 211 9.29 76.95 15.52
CA SER A 211 8.48 77.13 14.30
C SER A 211 8.20 75.84 13.51
N LYS A 212 8.94 74.74 13.76
CA LYS A 212 8.68 73.42 13.17
C LYS A 212 7.91 72.48 14.10
N ALA A 213 7.85 72.77 15.38
CA ALA A 213 7.13 71.98 16.37
C ALA A 213 5.64 72.34 16.44
N ASP A 214 5.27 73.58 16.10
CA ASP A 214 3.90 74.09 16.26
C ASP A 214 2.92 73.73 15.12
N ALA A 215 3.36 73.00 14.10
CA ALA A 215 2.48 72.42 13.10
C ALA A 215 1.80 71.15 13.62
N GLY A 216 0.92 71.30 14.61
CA GLY A 216 0.04 70.22 15.08
C GLY A 216 -0.76 69.63 13.91
N LEU A 217 -0.96 68.32 13.93
CA LEU A 217 -1.73 67.59 12.90
C LEU A 217 -3.09 68.28 12.67
N THR A 218 -3.42 68.61 11.42
CA THR A 218 -4.70 69.26 11.13
C THR A 218 -5.87 68.31 11.40
N ILE A 219 -7.05 68.84 11.73
CA ILE A 219 -8.26 68.03 12.00
C ILE A 219 -8.56 67.07 10.83
N GLU A 220 -8.25 67.48 9.60
CA GLU A 220 -8.39 66.65 8.40
C GLU A 220 -7.39 65.49 8.35
N GLN A 221 -6.14 65.70 8.77
CA GLN A 221 -5.13 64.63 8.90
C GLN A 221 -5.49 63.66 10.03
N ILE A 222 -5.99 64.16 11.17
CA ILE A 222 -6.46 63.34 12.28
C ILE A 222 -7.66 62.48 11.86
N ASN A 223 -8.63 63.06 11.15
CA ASN A 223 -9.80 62.32 10.66
C ASN A 223 -9.40 61.27 9.61
N LYS A 224 -8.48 61.59 8.69
CA LYS A 224 -7.99 60.64 7.68
C LYS A 224 -7.18 59.50 8.30
N LEU A 225 -6.41 59.78 9.36
CA LEU A 225 -5.68 58.76 10.13
C LEU A 225 -6.65 57.86 10.90
N ALA A 226 -7.69 58.43 11.52
CA ALA A 226 -8.73 57.68 12.22
C ALA A 226 -9.52 56.79 11.25
N GLU A 227 -9.82 57.27 10.05
CA GLU A 227 -10.53 56.51 9.01
C GLU A 227 -9.66 55.38 8.43
N LEU A 228 -8.35 55.62 8.20
CA LEU A 228 -7.38 54.59 7.82
C LEU A 228 -7.16 53.54 8.91
N GLN A 229 -7.11 53.96 10.18
CA GLN A 229 -6.99 53.04 11.32
C GLN A 229 -8.26 52.21 11.54
N ALA A 230 -9.45 52.80 11.37
CA ALA A 230 -10.73 52.09 11.40
C ALA A 230 -10.84 51.07 10.24
N LYS A 231 -10.39 51.43 9.04
CA LYS A 231 -10.43 50.52 7.88
C LYS A 231 -9.41 49.38 7.98
N ALA A 232 -8.19 49.69 8.41
CA ALA A 232 -7.14 48.70 8.65
C ALA A 232 -7.51 47.72 9.78
N SER A 233 -8.19 48.18 10.82
CA SER A 233 -8.69 47.32 11.90
C SER A 233 -9.86 46.44 11.46
N VAL A 234 -10.77 46.93 10.62
CA VAL A 234 -11.87 46.11 10.07
C VAL A 234 -11.33 45.01 9.13
N ASP A 235 -10.39 45.33 8.24
CA ASP A 235 -9.78 44.33 7.34
C ASP A 235 -8.93 43.30 8.12
N ALA A 236 -8.20 43.76 9.15
CA ALA A 236 -7.46 42.86 10.04
C ALA A 236 -8.39 41.93 10.82
N LEU A 237 -9.53 42.43 11.32
CA LEU A 237 -10.52 41.62 12.03
C LEU A 237 -11.23 40.65 11.09
N ALA A 238 -11.57 41.04 9.86
CA ALA A 238 -12.16 40.15 8.86
C ALA A 238 -11.18 39.03 8.44
N SER A 239 -9.90 39.37 8.27
CA SER A 239 -8.85 38.39 8.00
C SER A 239 -8.65 37.44 9.18
N MET A 240 -8.66 37.95 10.41
CA MET A 240 -8.54 37.14 11.63
C MET A 240 -9.76 36.22 11.81
N GLN A 241 -10.97 36.71 11.55
CA GLN A 241 -12.20 35.90 11.57
C GLN A 241 -12.16 34.79 10.52
N LYS A 242 -11.65 35.07 9.31
CA LYS A 242 -11.47 34.06 8.26
C LYS A 242 -10.41 33.01 8.62
N GLN A 243 -9.31 33.43 9.26
CA GLN A 243 -8.28 32.51 9.74
C GLN A 243 -8.76 31.65 10.91
N ILE A 244 -9.53 32.23 11.85
CA ILE A 244 -10.15 31.50 12.96
C ILE A 244 -11.17 30.49 12.43
N GLN A 245 -12.02 30.87 11.46
CA GLN A 245 -12.98 29.93 10.87
C GLN A 245 -12.27 28.80 10.11
N ALA A 246 -11.24 29.12 9.32
CA ALA A 246 -10.43 28.12 8.63
C ALA A 246 -9.69 27.19 9.63
N ALA A 247 -9.21 27.73 10.75
CA ALA A 247 -8.60 26.94 11.82
C ALA A 247 -9.62 26.04 12.52
N ILE A 248 -10.83 26.53 12.81
CA ILE A 248 -11.93 25.72 13.38
C ILE A 248 -12.33 24.60 12.41
N ASP A 249 -12.45 24.90 11.11
CA ASP A 249 -12.81 23.90 10.10
C ASP A 249 -11.70 22.86 9.92
N ALA A 250 -10.43 23.28 9.94
CA ALA A 250 -9.28 22.38 9.92
C ALA A 250 -9.20 21.52 11.19
N MET A 251 -9.49 22.09 12.36
CA MET A 251 -9.55 21.36 13.62
C MET A 251 -10.68 20.33 13.60
N ASN A 252 -11.88 20.69 13.17
CA ASN A 252 -13.02 19.78 13.04
C ASN A 252 -12.75 18.66 12.02
N ALA A 253 -12.11 18.96 10.90
CA ALA A 253 -11.71 17.96 9.91
C ALA A 253 -10.64 17.01 10.45
N SER A 254 -9.63 17.54 11.15
CA SER A 254 -8.57 16.75 11.79
C SER A 254 -9.12 15.87 12.92
N GLN A 255 -10.11 16.36 13.68
CA GLN A 255 -10.77 15.60 14.72
C GLN A 255 -11.56 14.43 14.12
N LYS A 256 -12.31 14.63 13.03
CA LYS A 256 -13.02 13.54 12.32
C LYS A 256 -12.07 12.48 11.74
N LEU A 257 -10.95 12.92 11.16
CA LEU A 257 -9.92 12.01 10.66
C LEU A 257 -9.27 11.22 11.80
N SER A 258 -8.96 11.88 12.92
CA SER A 258 -8.42 11.23 14.11
C SER A 258 -9.41 10.25 14.76
N GLU A 259 -10.70 10.58 14.81
CA GLU A 259 -11.75 9.69 15.31
C GLU A 259 -11.90 8.46 14.39
N GLN A 260 -11.82 8.65 13.07
CA GLN A 260 -11.85 7.57 12.09
C GLN A 260 -10.60 6.69 12.17
N ASP A 261 -9.41 7.28 12.30
CA ASP A 261 -8.15 6.56 12.49
C ASP A 261 -8.15 5.78 13.81
N LEU A 262 -8.74 6.32 14.87
CA LEU A 262 -8.89 5.64 16.15
C LEU A 262 -9.90 4.48 16.07
N ILE A 263 -10.99 4.63 15.31
CA ILE A 263 -11.93 3.53 15.03
C ILE A 263 -11.25 2.43 14.21
N ILE A 264 -10.48 2.79 13.17
CA ILE A 264 -9.73 1.84 12.35
C ILE A 264 -8.64 1.15 13.16
N ALA A 265 -7.90 1.91 13.97
CA ALA A 265 -6.89 1.36 14.89
C ALA A 265 -7.54 0.47 15.94
N GLY A 266 -8.71 0.83 16.47
CA GLY A 266 -9.50 0.02 17.39
C GLY A 266 -9.99 -1.28 16.74
N GLN A 267 -10.50 -1.24 15.51
CA GLN A 267 -10.89 -2.43 14.75
C GLN A 267 -9.69 -3.34 14.45
N ARG A 268 -8.52 -2.76 14.10
CA ARG A 268 -7.28 -3.51 13.93
C ARG A 268 -6.78 -4.09 15.25
N ALA A 269 -6.88 -3.35 16.36
CA ALA A 269 -6.49 -3.79 17.68
C ALA A 269 -7.41 -4.90 18.21
N ILE A 270 -8.72 -4.83 17.95
CA ILE A 270 -9.68 -5.91 18.28
C ILE A 270 -9.38 -7.16 17.45
N LYS A 271 -9.10 -7.01 16.15
CA LYS A 271 -8.72 -8.14 15.30
C LYS A 271 -7.39 -8.75 15.75
N ALA A 272 -6.38 -7.92 16.01
CA ALA A 272 -5.10 -8.36 16.55
C ALA A 272 -5.25 -8.98 17.94
N GLN A 273 -6.12 -8.46 18.81
CA GLN A 273 -6.42 -9.01 20.13
C GLN A 273 -7.11 -10.37 20.02
N ASN A 274 -8.05 -10.55 19.10
CA ASN A 274 -8.69 -11.85 18.84
C ASN A 274 -7.68 -12.85 18.25
N ASP A 275 -6.85 -12.43 17.29
CA ASP A 275 -5.80 -13.26 16.68
C ASP A 275 -4.68 -13.61 17.70
N LEU A 276 -4.37 -12.72 18.66
CA LEU A 276 -3.40 -12.93 19.75
C LEU A 276 -3.96 -13.77 20.91
N LEU A 277 -5.25 -13.66 21.22
CA LEU A 277 -5.90 -14.50 22.23
C LEU A 277 -6.01 -15.96 21.78
N ASP A 278 -6.16 -16.20 20.47
CA ASP A 278 -6.19 -17.55 19.87
C ASP A 278 -4.82 -18.03 19.33
N LEU A 279 -3.72 -17.30 19.61
CA LEU A 279 -2.35 -17.61 19.11
C LEU A 279 -2.34 -17.99 17.62
N LYS A 280 -3.06 -17.23 16.79
CA LYS A 280 -3.28 -17.55 15.39
C LYS A 280 -2.66 -16.50 14.47
N GLU A 281 -1.69 -16.91 13.67
CA GLU A 281 -1.15 -16.12 12.56
C GLU A 281 -1.78 -16.59 11.24
N GLN A 282 -2.39 -15.70 10.46
CA GLN A 282 -3.04 -16.05 9.19
C GLN A 282 -2.61 -15.15 8.02
N TRP A 283 -2.19 -15.77 6.92
CA TRP A 283 -1.89 -15.14 5.63
C TRP A 283 -2.98 -15.45 4.62
N ASN A 284 -3.53 -14.41 3.99
CA ASN A 284 -4.61 -14.53 3.01
C ASN A 284 -4.09 -14.20 1.62
N PHE A 285 -4.23 -15.15 0.69
CA PHE A 285 -4.04 -14.97 -0.75
C PHE A 285 -5.40 -14.70 -1.40
N ILE A 286 -5.49 -14.59 -2.72
CA ILE A 286 -6.79 -14.34 -3.39
C ILE A 286 -7.73 -15.53 -3.13
N ASP A 287 -7.31 -16.74 -3.51
CA ASP A 287 -8.15 -17.95 -3.43
C ASP A 287 -7.89 -18.81 -2.19
N ASN A 288 -6.72 -18.65 -1.57
CA ASN A 288 -6.24 -19.54 -0.52
C ASN A 288 -5.88 -18.77 0.75
N TYR A 289 -5.70 -19.49 1.84
CA TYR A 289 -5.12 -18.98 3.08
C TYR A 289 -4.14 -19.98 3.67
N MET A 290 -3.23 -19.45 4.47
CA MET A 290 -2.38 -20.22 5.37
C MET A 290 -2.62 -19.73 6.79
N SER A 291 -2.74 -20.62 7.77
CA SER A 291 -2.81 -20.22 9.18
C SER A 291 -1.98 -21.14 10.08
N ALA A 292 -1.30 -20.55 11.05
CA ALA A 292 -0.63 -21.26 12.14
C ALA A 292 -1.36 -20.93 13.46
N SER A 293 -1.81 -21.96 14.18
CA SER A 293 -2.46 -21.83 15.50
C SER A 293 -2.22 -23.07 16.37
N GLU A 294 -2.84 -23.17 17.55
CA GLU A 294 -2.74 -24.37 18.40
C GLU A 294 -3.28 -25.64 17.72
N GLU A 295 -4.21 -25.49 16.76
CA GLU A 295 -4.73 -26.58 15.93
C GLU A 295 -3.73 -27.02 14.84
N GLY A 296 -2.57 -26.37 14.73
CA GLY A 296 -1.50 -26.69 13.80
C GLY A 296 -1.42 -25.73 12.62
N LEU A 297 -0.68 -26.15 11.58
CA LEU A 297 -0.54 -25.40 10.34
C LEU A 297 -1.62 -25.84 9.34
N ILE A 298 -2.38 -24.89 8.81
CA ILE A 298 -3.44 -25.13 7.83
C ILE A 298 -3.09 -24.39 6.53
N ILE A 299 -3.29 -25.08 5.41
CA ILE A 299 -3.34 -24.48 4.08
C ILE A 299 -4.70 -24.86 3.48
N GLY A 300 -5.50 -23.88 3.08
CA GLY A 300 -6.85 -24.16 2.58
C GLY A 300 -7.34 -23.15 1.55
N SER A 301 -8.29 -23.60 0.74
CA SER A 301 -9.08 -22.75 -0.14
C SER A 301 -10.04 -21.91 0.69
N LYS A 302 -10.25 -20.64 0.31
CA LYS A 302 -11.18 -19.74 1.01
C LYS A 302 -12.65 -20.12 0.81
N ASP A 303 -12.96 -20.85 -0.24
CA ASP A 303 -14.29 -21.41 -0.49
C ASP A 303 -14.60 -22.63 0.42
N GLY A 304 -13.64 -23.08 1.23
CA GLY A 304 -13.78 -24.20 2.15
C GLY A 304 -13.80 -25.58 1.47
N THR A 305 -13.57 -25.65 0.17
CA THR A 305 -13.69 -26.90 -0.60
C THR A 305 -12.52 -27.85 -0.40
N SER A 306 -11.35 -27.35 0.00
CA SER A 306 -10.15 -28.17 0.21
C SER A 306 -9.25 -27.55 1.27
N SER A 307 -8.69 -28.38 2.14
CA SER A 307 -7.64 -27.96 3.06
C SER A 307 -6.73 -29.11 3.48
N VAL A 308 -5.51 -28.75 3.87
CA VAL A 308 -4.56 -29.65 4.51
C VAL A 308 -4.25 -29.09 5.89
N ARG A 309 -4.36 -29.92 6.92
CA ARG A 309 -3.99 -29.60 8.29
C ARG A 309 -2.81 -30.46 8.73
N VAL A 310 -1.77 -29.82 9.23
CA VAL A 310 -0.62 -30.45 9.87
C VAL A 310 -0.68 -30.14 11.36
N ALA A 311 -1.11 -31.14 12.13
CA ALA A 311 -1.11 -31.13 13.58
C ALA A 311 0.04 -32.01 14.13
N LYS A 312 0.28 -31.93 15.44
CA LYS A 312 1.38 -32.62 16.14
C LYS A 312 1.50 -34.11 15.83
N ASP A 313 0.37 -34.79 15.65
CA ASP A 313 0.25 -36.25 15.51
C ASP A 313 -0.53 -36.68 14.25
N ARG A 314 -0.93 -35.72 13.42
CA ARG A 314 -1.82 -35.96 12.27
C ARG A 314 -1.59 -34.97 11.15
N VAL A 315 -1.37 -35.50 9.95
CA VAL A 315 -1.55 -34.75 8.71
C VAL A 315 -2.88 -35.19 8.11
N ALA A 316 -3.83 -34.28 7.93
CA ALA A 316 -5.16 -34.58 7.40
C ALA A 316 -5.46 -33.74 6.17
N PHE A 317 -6.09 -34.38 5.19
CA PHE A 317 -6.58 -33.78 3.96
C PHE A 317 -8.10 -33.74 4.02
N TYR A 318 -8.66 -32.56 3.82
CA TYR A 318 -10.09 -32.32 3.84
C TYR A 318 -10.58 -31.90 2.46
N SER A 319 -11.78 -32.36 2.12
CA SER A 319 -12.55 -31.87 0.97
C SER A 319 -13.96 -31.55 1.43
N SER A 320 -14.41 -30.32 1.19
CA SER A 320 -15.72 -29.79 1.61
C SER A 320 -16.02 -30.05 3.09
N GLY A 321 -15.00 -29.92 3.95
CA GLY A 321 -15.09 -30.15 5.39
C GLY A 321 -15.02 -31.61 5.86
N ALA A 322 -15.03 -32.60 4.96
CA ALA A 322 -14.86 -34.01 5.31
C ALA A 322 -13.40 -34.46 5.14
N GLU A 323 -12.86 -35.24 6.08
CA GLU A 323 -11.53 -35.84 5.91
C GLU A 323 -11.59 -36.94 4.85
N VAL A 324 -10.68 -36.88 3.88
CA VAL A 324 -10.59 -37.85 2.78
C VAL A 324 -9.31 -38.70 2.85
N ALA A 325 -8.27 -38.19 3.53
CA ALA A 325 -7.05 -38.92 3.82
C ALA A 325 -6.37 -38.37 5.07
N SER A 326 -5.60 -39.20 5.76
CA SER A 326 -4.75 -38.77 6.86
C SER A 326 -3.53 -39.66 7.07
N ILE A 327 -2.50 -39.09 7.68
CA ILE A 327 -1.32 -39.80 8.19
C ILE A 327 -1.29 -39.59 9.70
N THR A 328 -1.46 -40.67 10.46
CA THR A 328 -1.41 -40.65 11.94
C THR A 328 -0.76 -41.93 12.44
N GLY A 329 0.12 -41.81 13.43
CA GLY A 329 0.75 -42.98 14.07
C GLY A 329 1.53 -43.89 13.11
N GLY A 330 2.09 -43.32 12.03
CA GLY A 330 2.79 -44.07 10.98
C GLY A 330 1.88 -44.78 9.98
N MET A 331 0.56 -44.67 10.12
CA MET A 331 -0.43 -45.24 9.20
C MET A 331 -0.94 -44.17 8.24
N LEU A 332 -0.93 -44.47 6.94
CA LEU A 332 -1.65 -43.71 5.92
C LEU A 332 -3.06 -44.30 5.79
N LYS A 333 -4.08 -43.48 6.05
CA LYS A 333 -5.49 -43.78 5.80
C LYS A 333 -5.95 -42.97 4.59
N ILE A 334 -6.59 -43.63 3.64
CA ILE A 334 -7.26 -42.99 2.51
C ILE A 334 -8.68 -43.55 2.49
N ASP A 335 -9.69 -42.70 2.71
CA ASP A 335 -11.08 -43.14 2.71
C ASP A 335 -11.57 -43.40 1.29
N ASN A 336 -11.18 -42.54 0.34
CA ASN A 336 -11.42 -42.74 -1.09
C ASN A 336 -10.25 -42.17 -1.89
N GLY A 337 -9.56 -43.00 -2.68
CA GLY A 337 -8.43 -42.57 -3.50
C GLY A 337 -8.25 -43.43 -4.75
N MET A 338 -7.82 -42.81 -5.84
CA MET A 338 -7.54 -43.48 -7.12
C MET A 338 -6.04 -43.43 -7.40
N PHE A 339 -5.40 -44.59 -7.46
CA PHE A 339 -4.03 -44.73 -7.93
C PHE A 339 -4.03 -44.90 -9.45
N VAL A 340 -3.53 -43.89 -10.17
CA VAL A 340 -3.67 -43.81 -11.63
C VAL A 340 -2.60 -44.57 -12.43
N ALA A 341 -1.51 -45.01 -11.78
CA ALA A 341 -0.39 -45.66 -12.44
C ALA A 341 -0.03 -47.00 -11.79
N THR A 342 0.59 -46.94 -10.60
CA THR A 342 1.06 -48.12 -9.88
C THR A 342 0.95 -47.90 -8.38
N LEU A 343 0.51 -48.91 -7.64
CA LEU A 343 0.63 -48.96 -6.18
C LEU A 343 1.58 -50.11 -5.83
N GLN A 344 2.75 -49.79 -5.25
CA GLN A 344 3.69 -50.81 -4.80
C GLN A 344 3.71 -50.91 -3.28
N VAL A 345 3.45 -52.11 -2.77
CA VAL A 345 3.50 -52.47 -1.35
C VAL A 345 4.53 -53.59 -1.17
N GLY A 346 5.74 -53.22 -0.76
CA GLY A 346 6.87 -54.15 -0.70
C GLY A 346 7.23 -54.71 -2.08
N HIS A 347 7.25 -56.04 -2.22
CA HIS A 347 7.54 -56.72 -3.49
C HIS A 347 6.32 -56.85 -4.41
N PHE A 348 5.12 -56.50 -3.94
CA PHE A 348 3.89 -56.59 -4.71
C PHE A 348 3.58 -55.23 -5.32
N ARG A 349 3.36 -55.20 -6.64
CA ARG A 349 2.96 -54.00 -7.37
C ARG A 349 1.66 -54.26 -8.10
N GLU A 350 0.67 -53.43 -7.83
CA GLU A 350 -0.54 -53.31 -8.63
C GLU A 350 -0.24 -52.42 -9.84
N GLU A 351 -0.43 -52.95 -11.05
CA GLU A 351 -0.23 -52.19 -12.29
C GLU A 351 -1.19 -52.64 -13.40
N MET A 352 -1.35 -51.79 -14.42
CA MET A 352 -2.21 -52.09 -15.56
C MET A 352 -1.63 -53.27 -16.37
N PHE A 353 -2.47 -54.27 -16.63
CA PHE A 353 -2.10 -55.42 -17.45
C PHE A 353 -1.92 -54.99 -18.91
N LYS A 354 -0.71 -55.21 -19.41
CA LYS A 354 -0.32 -54.93 -20.79
C LYS A 354 0.06 -56.24 -21.50
N VAL A 355 -0.42 -56.39 -22.72
CA VAL A 355 0.03 -57.43 -23.67
C VAL A 355 0.57 -56.70 -24.89
N ASP A 356 1.82 -56.97 -25.25
CA ASP A 356 2.53 -56.30 -26.36
C ASP A 356 2.48 -54.75 -26.28
N GLY A 357 2.56 -54.21 -25.05
CA GLY A 357 2.52 -52.77 -24.79
C GLY A 357 1.12 -52.15 -24.79
N VAL A 358 0.07 -52.92 -25.09
CA VAL A 358 -1.33 -52.44 -25.13
C VAL A 358 -2.07 -52.75 -23.83
N ASP A 359 -2.68 -51.73 -23.25
CA ASP A 359 -3.48 -51.83 -22.03
C ASP A 359 -4.73 -52.69 -22.21
N LYS A 360 -4.99 -53.59 -21.27
CA LYS A 360 -6.16 -54.47 -21.26
C LYS A 360 -7.25 -54.07 -20.26
N HIS A 361 -7.14 -52.88 -19.66
CA HIS A 361 -8.09 -52.35 -18.67
C HIS A 361 -8.35 -53.29 -17.49
N MET A 362 -7.35 -54.08 -17.12
CA MET A 362 -7.38 -54.98 -15.99
C MET A 362 -6.13 -54.70 -15.15
N ASN A 363 -6.26 -54.62 -13.84
CA ASN A 363 -5.10 -54.56 -12.96
C ASN A 363 -4.62 -55.98 -12.66
N VAL A 364 -3.30 -56.13 -12.58
CA VAL A 364 -2.66 -57.35 -12.11
C VAL A 364 -1.73 -57.01 -10.96
N THR A 365 -1.72 -57.88 -9.96
CA THR A 365 -0.70 -57.83 -8.90
C THR A 365 0.49 -58.66 -9.34
N LYS A 366 1.65 -58.03 -9.51
CA LYS A 366 2.92 -58.69 -9.87
C LYS A 366 3.88 -58.68 -8.70
N TYR A 367 4.65 -59.76 -8.56
CA TYR A 367 5.76 -59.85 -7.63
C TYR A 367 7.06 -59.46 -8.35
N TYR A 368 7.80 -58.49 -7.79
CA TYR A 368 9.11 -58.07 -8.29
C TYR A 368 10.20 -58.50 -7.32
N LYS A 369 11.19 -59.24 -7.82
CA LYS A 369 12.32 -59.72 -7.02
C LYS A 369 13.23 -58.57 -6.53
N THR A 370 13.21 -57.44 -7.23
CA THR A 370 13.95 -56.23 -6.89
C THR A 370 12.97 -55.07 -6.77
N ILE A 371 13.05 -54.32 -5.68
CA ILE A 371 12.28 -53.10 -5.48
C ILE A 371 13.02 -51.99 -6.25
N VAL A 372 12.40 -51.45 -7.29
CA VAL A 372 12.93 -50.28 -8.00
C VAL A 372 12.30 -49.06 -7.35
N GLY A 373 13.13 -48.23 -6.70
CA GLY A 373 12.73 -46.98 -6.05
C GLY A 373 12.51 -45.85 -7.05
#